data_AF-F9EM59-F1
#
_entry.id   AF-F9EM59-F1
#
_cell.length_a   1.000
_cell.length_b   1.000
_cell.length_c   1.000
_cell.angle_alpha   90.00
_cell.angle_beta   90.00
_cell.angle_gamma   90.00
#
_symmetry.space_group_name_H-M   'P 1'
#
loop_
_entity.id
_entity.type
_entity.pdbx_description
1 polymer ?
#
loop_
_entity_poly.entity_id
_entity_poly.type
_entity_poly.pdbx_seq_one_letter_code
_entity_poly.pdbx_strand_id
1 'polypeptide(L)'
;MSMLKYFFDITKANENKKLFKNLYIEKIESFKEQGQYPVIFLSLKDLKASTWEEMEKDIKSTIARLFSEYKYLLNDLDKFDTVTFENIIMKNTNVEDLKEAFKIFNKNTI
;
A
#
# COMPACT_ATOMS: atom_id res chain seq x y z
N MET A 1 10.16 6.98 7.01
CA MET A 1 9.68 7.29 5.65
C MET A 1 10.80 6.97 4.66
N SER A 2 10.51 6.36 3.50
CA SER A 2 11.52 5.91 2.53
C SER A 2 11.54 6.83 1.30
N MET A 3 12.72 7.03 0.69
CA MET A 3 12.86 7.79 -0.57
C MET A 3 12.05 7.17 -1.71
N LEU A 4 11.89 5.84 -1.69
CA LEU A 4 11.05 5.13 -2.65
C LEU A 4 9.58 5.55 -2.54
N LYS A 5 9.04 5.68 -1.32
CA LYS A 5 7.66 6.17 -1.14
C LYS A 5 7.50 7.56 -1.75
N TYR A 6 8.43 8.48 -1.47
CA TYR A 6 8.36 9.84 -2.04
C TYR A 6 8.50 9.86 -3.56
N PHE A 7 9.34 8.98 -4.11
CA PHE A 7 9.54 8.90 -5.55
C PHE A 7 8.26 8.47 -6.28
N PHE A 8 7.56 7.46 -5.78
CA PHE A 8 6.38 6.89 -6.43
C PHE A 8 5.03 7.49 -5.99
N ASP A 9 4.99 8.34 -4.98
CA ASP A 9 3.74 8.94 -4.49
C ASP A 9 3.12 9.92 -5.49
N ILE A 10 2.00 9.50 -6.08
CA ILE A 10 1.22 10.24 -7.07
C ILE A 10 0.48 11.44 -6.47
N THR A 11 0.06 11.33 -5.21
CA THR A 11 -0.80 12.34 -4.56
C THR A 11 -0.01 13.61 -4.25
N LYS A 12 1.29 13.45 -3.99
CA LYS A 12 2.23 14.53 -3.68
C LYS A 12 3.35 14.65 -4.71
N ALA A 13 3.15 14.15 -5.93
CA ALA A 13 4.22 14.06 -6.93
C ALA A 13 4.98 15.38 -7.11
N ASN A 14 4.28 16.50 -7.28
CA ASN A 14 4.89 17.83 -7.45
C ASN A 14 5.65 18.34 -6.21
N GLU A 15 5.16 18.04 -5.00
CA GLU A 15 5.82 18.39 -3.75
C GLU A 15 7.09 17.54 -3.58
N ASN A 16 6.95 16.23 -3.73
CA ASN A 16 8.02 15.26 -3.55
C ASN A 16 9.13 15.38 -4.59
N LYS A 17 8.81 15.80 -5.83
CA LYS A 17 9.80 16.07 -6.88
C LYS A 17 10.90 17.03 -6.42
N LYS A 18 10.55 18.01 -5.57
CA LYS A 18 11.50 18.97 -5.00
C LYS A 18 12.57 18.31 -4.12
N LEU A 19 12.27 17.15 -3.51
CA LEU A 19 13.22 16.39 -2.69
C LEU A 19 14.36 15.79 -3.51
N PHE A 20 14.17 15.67 -4.83
CA PHE A 20 15.16 15.05 -5.73
C PHE A 20 15.95 16.07 -6.54
N LYS A 21 15.69 17.37 -6.36
CA LYS A 21 16.35 18.45 -7.09
C LYS A 21 17.87 18.42 -6.88
N ASN A 22 18.62 18.59 -7.96
CA ASN A 22 20.08 18.55 -8.03
C ASN A 22 20.73 17.21 -7.64
N LEU A 23 19.94 16.14 -7.43
CA LEU A 23 20.48 14.81 -7.16
C LEU A 23 20.82 14.08 -8.47
N TYR A 24 21.67 13.06 -8.38
CA TYR A 24 22.01 12.23 -9.55
C TYR A 24 20.77 11.59 -10.19
N ILE A 25 19.80 11.15 -9.37
CA ILE A 25 18.57 10.52 -9.84
C ILE A 25 17.71 11.44 -10.73
N GLU A 26 17.78 12.77 -10.56
CA GLU A 26 17.05 13.72 -11.41
C GLU A 26 17.57 13.71 -12.86
N LYS A 27 18.83 13.32 -13.06
CA LYS A 27 19.54 13.40 -14.35
C LYS A 27 19.43 12.12 -15.18
N ILE A 28 18.93 11.03 -14.61
CA ILE A 28 18.81 9.74 -15.30
C ILE A 28 17.40 9.55 -15.87
N GLU A 29 17.29 8.76 -16.94
CA GLU A 29 16.04 8.58 -17.67
C GLU A 29 14.88 8.09 -16.79
N SER A 30 15.17 7.21 -15.82
CA SER A 30 14.18 6.65 -14.90
C SER A 30 13.47 7.69 -14.03
N PHE A 31 13.97 8.93 -13.94
CA PHE A 31 13.28 10.00 -13.22
C PHE A 31 11.92 10.36 -13.84
N LYS A 32 11.70 10.05 -15.13
CA LYS A 32 10.42 10.25 -15.81
C LYS A 32 9.27 9.48 -15.14
N GLU A 33 9.59 8.41 -14.40
CA GLU A 33 8.65 7.55 -13.69
C GLU A 33 8.21 8.11 -12.31
N GLN A 34 8.79 9.22 -11.87
CA GLN A 34 8.47 9.84 -10.58
C GLN A 34 6.99 10.23 -10.52
N GLY A 35 6.27 9.68 -9.54
CA GLY A 35 4.86 10.01 -9.29
C GLY A 35 3.90 9.67 -10.44
N GLN A 36 4.26 8.77 -11.36
CA GLN A 36 3.43 8.39 -12.51
C GLN A 36 2.49 7.22 -12.22
N TYR A 37 2.88 6.34 -11.31
CA TYR A 37 2.21 5.06 -11.13
C TYR A 37 1.47 4.98 -9.80
N PRO A 38 0.24 4.45 -9.78
CA PRO A 38 -0.45 4.15 -8.54
C PRO A 38 0.29 3.03 -7.79
N VAL A 39 1.05 3.41 -6.77
CA VAL A 39 1.86 2.48 -5.97
C VAL A 39 1.29 2.36 -4.56
N ILE A 40 1.04 1.13 -4.14
CA ILE A 40 0.66 0.79 -2.78
C ILE A 40 1.94 0.52 -1.99
N PHE A 41 2.20 1.35 -0.96
CA PHE A 41 3.38 1.19 -0.13
C PHE A 41 3.07 0.35 1.12
N LEU A 42 3.59 -0.88 1.15
CA LEU A 42 3.52 -1.76 2.31
C LEU A 42 4.93 -1.97 2.88
N SER A 43 5.09 -1.72 4.18
CA SER A 43 6.34 -1.96 4.90
C SER A 43 6.09 -2.85 6.11
N LEU A 44 6.85 -3.94 6.20
CA LEU A 44 6.87 -4.85 7.35
C LEU A 44 8.10 -4.63 8.24
N LYS A 45 8.96 -3.65 7.92
CA LYS A 45 10.25 -3.41 8.60
C LYS A 45 10.13 -3.23 10.11
N ASP A 46 9.05 -2.59 10.55
CA ASP A 46 8.86 -2.24 11.96
C ASP A 46 8.16 -3.36 12.74
N LEU A 47 7.76 -4.46 12.08
CA LEU A 47 7.18 -5.62 12.74
C LEU A 47 8.26 -6.37 13.51
N LYS A 48 8.02 -6.57 14.79
CA LYS A 48 8.91 -7.29 15.70
C LYS A 48 8.03 -8.10 16.64
N ALA A 49 8.18 -9.42 16.57
CA ALA A 49 7.41 -10.35 17.37
C ALA A 49 8.32 -11.46 17.89
N SER A 50 8.00 -12.00 19.07
CA SER A 50 8.77 -13.08 19.68
C SER A 50 8.19 -14.45 19.35
N THR A 51 6.93 -14.50 18.89
CA THR A 51 6.28 -15.71 18.40
C THR A 51 5.66 -15.51 17.03
N TRP A 52 5.30 -16.62 16.38
CA TRP A 52 4.60 -16.58 15.11
C TRP A 52 3.20 -15.98 15.22
N GLU A 53 2.48 -16.29 16.31
CA GLU A 53 1.13 -15.80 16.57
C GLU A 53 1.12 -14.27 16.75
N GLU A 54 2.13 -13.72 17.41
CA GLU A 54 2.35 -12.28 17.53
C GLU A 54 2.64 -11.66 16.15
N MET A 55 3.54 -12.27 15.36
CA MET A 55 3.87 -11.81 14.01
C MET A 55 2.63 -11.80 13.10
N GLU A 56 1.82 -12.85 13.15
CA GLU A 56 0.57 -12.93 12.39
C GLU A 56 -0.38 -11.78 12.74
N LYS A 57 -0.57 -11.50 14.03
CA LYS A 57 -1.42 -10.39 14.49
C LYS A 57 -0.90 -9.03 14.01
N ASP A 58 0.41 -8.85 13.99
CA ASP A 58 1.09 -7.65 13.53
C ASP A 58 0.97 -7.44 12.01
N ILE A 59 1.10 -8.52 11.23
CA ILE A 59 0.86 -8.53 9.79
C ILE A 59 -0.61 -8.16 9.50
N LYS A 60 -1.58 -8.82 10.15
CA LYS A 60 -3.01 -8.51 10.01
C LYS A 60 -3.29 -7.05 10.34
N SER A 61 -2.69 -6.55 11.41
CA SER A 61 -2.86 -5.14 11.82
C SER A 61 -2.28 -4.16 10.82
N THR A 62 -1.13 -4.48 10.24
CA THR A 62 -0.48 -3.64 9.22
C THR A 62 -1.30 -3.60 7.94
N ILE A 63 -1.81 -4.74 7.49
CA ILE A 63 -2.62 -4.81 6.28
C ILE A 63 -3.99 -4.17 6.49
N ALA A 64 -4.65 -4.38 7.64
CA ALA A 64 -5.90 -3.70 7.97
C ALA A 64 -5.75 -2.16 7.97
N ARG A 65 -4.62 -1.64 8.47
CA ARG A 65 -4.30 -0.23 8.39
C ARG A 65 -4.13 0.23 6.94
N LEU A 66 -3.39 -0.52 6.12
CA LEU A 66 -3.24 -0.23 4.70
C LEU A 66 -4.60 -0.14 4.00
N PHE A 67 -5.45 -1.17 4.11
CA PHE A 67 -6.79 -1.19 3.52
C PHE A 67 -7.67 -0.03 4.04
N SER A 68 -7.50 0.37 5.29
CA SER A 68 -8.22 1.51 5.86
C SER A 68 -7.88 2.84 5.18
N GLU A 69 -6.65 3.02 4.68
CA GLU A 69 -6.25 4.20 3.90
C GLU A 69 -6.97 4.26 2.54
N TYR A 70 -7.41 3.10 2.02
CA TYR A 70 -8.09 2.95 0.74
C TYR A 70 -9.61 2.73 0.88
N LYS A 71 -10.21 3.08 2.02
CA LYS A 71 -11.67 2.94 2.24
C LYS A 71 -12.54 3.58 1.17
N TYR A 72 -12.04 4.60 0.48
CA TYR A 72 -12.77 5.26 -0.61
C TYR A 72 -13.11 4.29 -1.76
N LEU A 73 -12.33 3.21 -1.95
CA LEU A 73 -12.59 2.18 -2.96
C LEU A 73 -13.89 1.42 -2.71
N LEU A 74 -14.38 1.35 -1.47
CA LEU A 74 -15.63 0.63 -1.12
C LEU A 74 -16.84 1.09 -1.93
N ASN A 75 -16.83 2.32 -2.43
CA ASN A 75 -17.92 2.85 -3.26
C ASN A 75 -18.02 2.18 -4.64
N ASP A 76 -16.91 1.61 -5.13
CA ASP A 76 -16.77 1.10 -6.49
C ASP A 76 -16.62 -0.44 -6.53
N LEU A 77 -16.60 -1.11 -5.36
CA LEU A 77 -16.45 -2.57 -5.27
C LEU A 77 -17.77 -3.32 -5.47
N ASP A 78 -17.68 -4.52 -6.04
CA ASP A 78 -18.79 -5.45 -6.03
C ASP A 78 -19.09 -5.97 -4.61
N LYS A 79 -20.24 -6.64 -4.43
CA LYS A 79 -20.68 -7.14 -3.13
C LYS A 79 -19.68 -8.09 -2.46
N PHE A 80 -19.02 -8.97 -3.22
CA PHE A 80 -18.08 -9.95 -2.68
C PHE A 80 -16.74 -9.32 -2.31
N ASP A 81 -16.23 -8.45 -3.18
CA ASP A 81 -15.01 -7.68 -2.93
C ASP A 81 -15.23 -6.73 -1.73
N THR A 82 -16.41 -6.13 -1.58
CA THR A 82 -16.79 -5.30 -0.42
C THR A 82 -16.70 -6.08 0.89
N VAL A 83 -17.35 -7.26 0.98
CA VAL A 83 -17.32 -8.10 2.19
C VAL A 83 -15.88 -8.51 2.53
N THR A 84 -15.08 -8.84 1.51
CA THR A 84 -13.68 -9.18 1.70
C THR A 84 -12.89 -8.00 2.25
N PHE A 85 -13.07 -6.81 1.68
CA PHE A 85 -12.42 -5.57 2.11
C PHE A 85 -12.75 -5.22 3.56
N GLU A 86 -14.02 -5.30 3.94
CA GLU A 86 -14.48 -5.06 5.31
C GLU A 86 -13.89 -6.05 6.31
N ASN A 87 -13.88 -7.35 5.96
CA ASN A 87 -13.28 -8.38 6.82
C ASN A 87 -11.80 -8.14 7.09
N ILE A 88 -11.05 -7.65 6.10
CA ILE A 88 -9.63 -7.30 6.24
C ILE A 88 -9.46 -6.14 7.22
N ILE A 89 -10.26 -5.07 7.08
CA ILE A 89 -10.23 -3.93 8.02
C ILE A 89 -10.57 -4.39 9.43
N MET A 90 -11.56 -5.26 9.58
CA MET A 90 -11.98 -5.83 10.87
C MET A 90 -11.00 -6.86 11.43
N LYS A 91 -9.97 -7.25 10.66
CA LYS A 91 -8.98 -8.29 11.02
C LYS A 91 -9.60 -9.67 11.24
N ASN A 92 -10.73 -9.94 10.57
CA ASN A 92 -11.45 -11.21 10.63
C ASN A 92 -10.92 -12.24 9.60
N THR A 93 -9.80 -11.95 8.93
CA THR A 93 -9.22 -12.81 7.90
C THR A 93 -8.01 -13.58 8.41
N ASN A 94 -7.69 -14.69 7.76
CA ASN A 94 -6.43 -15.39 7.96
C ASN A 94 -5.35 -14.85 7.03
N VAL A 95 -4.09 -15.19 7.29
CA VAL A 95 -2.95 -14.72 6.47
C VAL A 95 -3.06 -15.21 5.03
N GLU A 96 -3.59 -16.41 4.82
CA GLU A 96 -3.80 -17.01 3.50
C GLU A 96 -4.74 -16.16 2.63
N ASP A 97 -5.80 -15.63 3.22
CA ASP A 97 -6.79 -14.79 2.55
C ASP A 97 -6.24 -13.41 2.17
N LEU A 98 -5.18 -12.96 2.86
CA LEU A 98 -4.54 -11.66 2.55
C LEU A 98 -3.90 -11.67 1.15
N LYS A 99 -3.56 -12.83 0.59
CA LYS A 99 -3.06 -12.91 -0.79
C LYS A 99 -4.16 -12.55 -1.80
N GLU A 100 -5.37 -13.05 -1.56
CA GLU A 100 -6.54 -12.75 -2.38
C GLU A 100 -6.99 -11.30 -2.20
N ALA A 101 -6.87 -10.77 -0.98
CA ALA A 101 -7.15 -9.37 -0.67
C ALA A 101 -6.45 -8.37 -1.59
N PHE A 102 -5.16 -8.58 -1.89
CA PHE A 102 -4.43 -7.64 -2.76
C PHE A 102 -4.93 -7.64 -4.21
N LYS A 103 -5.69 -8.66 -4.65
CA LYS A 103 -6.32 -8.64 -5.99
C LYS A 103 -7.40 -7.58 -6.11
N ILE A 104 -8.00 -7.13 -5.00
CA ILE A 104 -9.02 -6.08 -5.01
C ILE A 104 -8.43 -4.78 -5.58
N PHE A 105 -7.17 -4.48 -5.26
CA PHE A 105 -6.50 -3.30 -5.81
C PHE A 105 -6.27 -3.43 -7.32
N ASN A 106 -5.85 -4.60 -7.82
CA ASN A 106 -5.57 -4.78 -9.25
C ASN A 106 -6.78 -4.58 -10.16
N LYS A 107 -8.00 -4.87 -9.67
CA LYS A 107 -9.24 -4.68 -10.46
C LYS A 107 -9.67 -3.22 -10.59
N ASN A 108 -9.28 -2.36 -9.63
CA ASN A 108 -9.82 -1.01 -9.48
C ASN A 108 -8.76 0.10 -9.67
N THR A 109 -7.58 -0.25 -10.19
CA THR A 109 -6.46 0.69 -10.39
C THR A 109 -6.21 0.96 -11.89
N ILE A 110 -7.27 1.09 -12.69
CA ILE A 110 -7.18 1.55 -14.10
C ILE A 110 -7.92 2.87 -14.24
#